data_AF-A0A7L5YXN9-F1
#
_entry.id   AF-A0A7L5YXN9-F1
#
_cell.length_a   1.000
_cell.length_b   1.000
_cell.length_c   1.000
_cell.angle_alpha   90.00
_cell.angle_beta   90.00
_cell.angle_gamma   90.00
#
_symmetry.space_group_name_H-M   'P 1'
#
loop_
_entity.id
_entity.type
_entity.pdbx_description
1 polymer ?
#
loop_
_entity_poly.entity_id
_entity_poly.type
_entity_poly.pdbx_seq_one_letter_code
_entity_poly.pdbx_strand_id
1 'polypeptide(L)'
;MRTTLDLDPAVLSAARAKARAERISLGKAVSELALAALRAPKAPSAESTSGFPVLRGVPGHVVTDELVAAYLDDEPQNSDAS
;
A
#
# COMPACT_ATOMS: atom_id res chain seq x y z
N MET A 1 -21.73 -10.60 6.99
CA MET A 1 -22.19 -11.96 6.61
C MET A 1 -21.37 -13.00 7.36
N ARG A 2 -21.96 -14.18 7.62
CA ARG A 2 -21.22 -15.37 8.06
C ARG A 2 -21.11 -16.31 6.87
N THR A 3 -19.88 -16.69 6.54
CA THR A 3 -19.55 -17.57 5.42
C THR A 3 -18.46 -18.53 5.90
N THR A 4 -18.54 -19.78 5.47
CA THR A 4 -17.46 -20.77 5.63
C THR A 4 -16.58 -20.71 4.40
N LEU A 5 -15.26 -20.62 4.61
CA LEU A 5 -14.26 -20.48 3.56
C LEU A 5 -13.10 -21.43 3.87
N ASP A 6 -12.57 -22.08 2.85
CA ASP A 6 -11.31 -22.79 2.94
C ASP A 6 -10.15 -21.80 2.72
N LEU A 7 -9.18 -21.79 3.62
CA LEU A 7 -8.11 -20.80 3.68
C LEU A 7 -6.75 -21.48 3.76
N ASP A 8 -5.83 -21.04 2.92
CA ASP A 8 -4.43 -21.40 3.07
C ASP A 8 -3.93 -21.01 4.49
N PRO A 9 -3.13 -21.87 5.16
CA PRO A 9 -2.62 -21.61 6.49
C PRO A 9 -1.87 -20.28 6.64
N ALA A 10 -1.16 -19.84 5.59
CA ALA A 10 -0.45 -18.57 5.58
C ALA A 10 -1.41 -17.38 5.61
N VAL A 11 -2.52 -17.46 4.86
CA VAL A 11 -3.56 -16.43 4.85
C VAL A 11 -4.23 -16.33 6.23
N LEU A 12 -4.54 -17.47 6.85
CA LEU A 12 -5.09 -17.50 8.20
C LEU A 12 -4.12 -16.89 9.24
N SER A 13 -2.82 -17.20 9.12
CA SER A 13 -1.78 -16.63 9.97
C SER A 13 -1.71 -15.10 9.84
N ALA A 14 -1.65 -14.59 8.61
CA ALA A 14 -1.62 -13.15 8.33
C ALA A 14 -2.87 -12.44 8.86
N ALA A 15 -4.06 -13.00 8.65
CA ALA A 15 -5.31 -12.44 9.16
C ALA A 15 -5.33 -12.40 10.70
N ARG A 16 -4.79 -13.43 11.38
CA ARG A 16 -4.67 -13.46 12.84
C ARG A 16 -3.69 -12.41 13.37
N ALA A 17 -2.59 -12.18 12.66
CA ALA A 17 -1.63 -11.13 13.01
C ALA A 17 -2.27 -9.74 12.92
N LYS A 18 -2.92 -9.44 11.78
CA LYS A 18 -3.64 -8.18 11.56
C LYS A 18 -4.75 -7.96 12.59
N ALA A 19 -5.58 -8.99 12.83
CA ALA A 19 -6.67 -8.91 13.81
C ALA A 19 -6.18 -8.55 15.22
N ARG A 20 -5.04 -9.10 15.65
CA ARG A 20 -4.44 -8.77 16.95
C ARG A 20 -3.87 -7.35 16.99
N ALA A 21 -3.11 -6.98 15.96
CA ALA A 21 -2.48 -5.66 15.87
C ALA A 21 -3.52 -4.53 15.91
N GLU A 22 -4.65 -4.72 15.22
CA GLU A 22 -5.68 -3.68 15.07
C GLU A 22 -6.89 -3.87 16.01
N ARG A 23 -6.87 -4.91 16.86
CA ARG A 23 -7.96 -5.28 17.79
C ARG A 23 -9.33 -5.42 17.10
N ILE A 24 -9.34 -6.05 15.92
CA ILE A 24 -10.56 -6.33 15.15
C ILE A 24 -10.86 -7.84 15.12
N SER A 25 -12.07 -8.20 14.70
CA SER A 25 -12.42 -9.62 14.52
C SER A 25 -11.65 -10.25 13.37
N LEU A 26 -11.41 -11.56 13.45
CA LEU A 26 -10.73 -12.31 12.38
C LEU A 26 -11.44 -12.16 11.03
N GLY A 27 -12.77 -12.24 11.01
CA GLY A 27 -13.55 -12.06 9.78
C GLY A 27 -13.42 -10.67 9.17
N LYS A 28 -13.32 -9.62 10.01
CA LYS A 28 -13.07 -8.26 9.53
C LYS A 28 -11.66 -8.13 8.92
N ALA A 29 -10.64 -8.69 9.58
CA ALA A 29 -9.28 -8.69 9.05
C ALA A 29 -9.18 -9.41 7.69
N VAL A 30 -9.82 -10.58 7.54
CA VAL A 30 -9.90 -11.30 6.26
C VAL A 30 -10.61 -10.46 5.19
N SER A 31 -11.75 -9.84 5.54
CA SER A 31 -12.49 -8.99 4.61
C SER A 31 -11.67 -7.79 4.13
N GLU A 32 -10.93 -7.13 5.02
CA GLU A 32 -10.07 -6.00 4.67
C GLU A 32 -8.91 -6.42 3.78
N LEU A 33 -8.25 -7.55 4.07
CA LEU A 33 -7.19 -8.10 3.21
C LEU A 33 -7.71 -8.43 1.81
N ALA A 34 -8.89 -9.05 1.71
CA ALA A 34 -9.52 -9.36 0.43
C ALA A 34 -9.87 -8.07 -0.35
N LEU A 35 -10.46 -7.08 0.31
CA LEU A 35 -10.77 -5.80 -0.31
C LEU A 35 -9.51 -5.04 -0.74
N ALA A 36 -8.44 -5.10 0.05
CA ALA A 36 -7.14 -4.52 -0.32
C ALA A 36 -6.58 -5.19 -1.58
N ALA A 37 -6.65 -6.52 -1.68
CA ALA A 37 -6.22 -7.25 -2.87
C ALA A 37 -7.06 -6.91 -4.11
N LEU A 38 -8.38 -6.75 -3.96
CA LEU A 38 -9.28 -6.36 -5.06
C LEU A 38 -9.04 -4.92 -5.55
N ARG A 39 -8.64 -4.03 -4.64
CA ARG A 39 -8.34 -2.62 -4.94
C ARG A 39 -6.91 -2.40 -5.40
N ALA A 40 -6.02 -3.34 -5.12
CA ALA A 40 -4.63 -3.24 -5.51
C ALA A 40 -4.57 -3.13 -7.04
N PRO A 41 -3.97 -2.06 -7.59
CA PRO A 41 -3.74 -2.00 -9.02
C PRO A 41 -2.94 -3.24 -9.41
N LYS A 42 -3.34 -3.90 -10.50
CA LYS A 42 -2.57 -5.01 -11.04
C LYS A 42 -1.18 -4.47 -11.34
N ALA A 43 -0.21 -4.80 -10.50
CA ALA A 43 1.15 -4.32 -10.69
C ALA A 43 1.54 -4.70 -12.12
N PRO A 44 2.00 -3.75 -12.96
CA PRO A 44 2.68 -4.15 -14.18
C PRO A 44 3.77 -5.12 -13.74
N SER A 45 3.93 -6.25 -14.44
CA SER A 45 5.06 -7.14 -14.18
C SER A 45 6.28 -6.25 -14.15
N ALA A 46 6.90 -6.08 -12.96
CA ALA A 46 8.06 -5.23 -12.84
C ALA A 46 9.07 -5.82 -13.81
N GLU A 47 9.30 -5.14 -14.94
CA GLU A 47 10.30 -5.57 -15.89
C GLU A 47 11.63 -5.44 -15.15
N SER A 48 12.09 -6.56 -14.63
CA SER A 48 13.34 -6.62 -13.90
C SER A 48 14.46 -6.52 -14.91
N THR A 49 15.23 -5.44 -14.87
CA THR A 49 16.52 -5.40 -15.55
C THR A 49 17.56 -5.90 -14.54
N SER A 50 18.25 -6.99 -14.87
CA SER A 50 19.31 -7.57 -14.02
C SER A 50 18.88 -7.97 -12.59
N GLY A 51 17.63 -8.41 -12.41
CA GLY A 51 17.14 -8.92 -11.11
C GLY A 51 16.72 -7.86 -10.10
N PHE A 52 16.79 -6.57 -10.46
CA PHE A 52 16.29 -5.48 -9.64
C PHE A 52 14.95 -4.96 -10.19
N PRO A 53 13.98 -4.66 -9.31
CA PRO A 53 12.72 -4.05 -9.73
C PRO A 53 12.99 -2.63 -10.24
N VAL A 54 12.71 -2.39 -11.52
CA VAL A 54 12.80 -1.05 -12.11
C VAL A 54 11.47 -0.35 -11.90
N LEU A 55 11.46 0.73 -11.10
CA LEU A 55 10.32 1.64 -11.01
C LEU A 55 10.29 2.47 -12.30
N ARG A 56 9.44 2.10 -13.26
CA ARG A 56 9.20 2.95 -14.43
C ARG A 56 8.39 4.14 -13.97
N GLY A 57 8.97 5.33 -14.13
CA GLY A 57 8.26 6.59 -13.88
C GLY A 57 6.95 6.61 -14.67
N VAL A 58 5.90 7.15 -14.07
CA VAL A 58 4.67 7.47 -14.79
C VAL A 58 5.05 8.43 -15.94
N PRO A 59 4.54 8.26 -17.17
CA PRO A 59 4.71 9.29 -18.20
C PRO A 59 4.10 10.59 -17.65
N GLY A 60 4.95 11.51 -17.22
CA GLY A 60 4.55 12.55 -16.30
C GLY A 60 5.68 13.54 -16.05
N HIS A 61 5.32 14.59 -15.30
CA HIS A 61 6.11 15.80 -15.08
C HIS A 61 7.57 15.49 -14.70
N VAL A 62 8.52 16.02 -15.48
CA VAL A 62 9.94 15.94 -15.16
C VAL A 62 10.19 16.74 -13.89
N VAL A 63 10.70 16.09 -12.84
CA VAL A 63 11.16 16.79 -11.64
C VAL A 63 12.56 17.30 -11.93
N THR A 64 12.74 18.62 -11.96
CA THR A 64 14.04 19.28 -12.19
C THR A 64 14.62 19.81 -10.88
N ASP A 65 15.91 20.13 -10.89
CA ASP A 65 16.59 20.70 -9.71
C ASP A 65 15.98 22.06 -9.31
N GLU A 66 15.53 22.85 -10.29
CA GLU A 66 14.84 24.12 -10.05
C GLU A 66 13.48 23.91 -9.38
N LEU A 67 12.75 22.85 -9.76
CA LEU A 67 11.50 22.47 -9.11
C LEU A 67 11.75 22.09 -7.65
N VAL A 68 12.79 21.30 -7.39
CA VAL A 68 13.17 20.91 -6.02
C VAL A 68 13.56 22.13 -5.19
N ALA A 69 14.36 23.05 -5.75
CA ALA A 69 14.74 24.30 -5.09
C ALA A 69 13.52 25.16 -4.73
N ALA A 70 12.53 25.26 -5.63
CA ALA A 70 11.31 26.02 -5.37
C ALA A 70 10.46 25.46 -4.22
N TYR A 71 10.52 24.16 -3.94
CA TYR A 71 9.81 23.53 -2.81
C TYR A 71 10.62 23.45 -1.51
N LEU A 72 11.95 23.69 -1.56
CA LEU A 72 12.79 23.68 -0.36
C LEU A 72 12.54 24.90 0.53
N ASP A 73 12.09 26.02 -0.05
CA ASP A 73 11.79 27.26 0.66
C ASP A 73 10.39 27.28 1.28
N ASP A 74 9.52 26.33 0.93
CA ASP A 74 8.23 26.13 1.59
C ASP A 74 8.45 25.37 2.91
N GLU A 75 8.51 26.11 4.04
CA GLU A 75 8.35 25.49 5.36
C GLU A 75 7.05 24.67 5.38
N PRO A 76 7.05 23.46 5.96
CA PRO A 76 5.82 22.70 6.13
C PRO A 76 4.85 23.57 6.94
N GLN A 77 3.79 24.06 6.29
CA GLN A 77 2.69 24.72 6.99
C GLN A 77 2.15 23.70 7.99
N ASN A 78 2.53 23.88 9.25
CA ASN A 78 2.07 23.10 10.38
C ASN A 78 0.61 23.51 10.64
N SER A 79 -0.30 23.11 9.75
CA SER A 79 -1.74 23.29 9.87
C SER A 79 -2.35 22.14 10.66
N ASP A 80 -1.89 21.99 11.91
CA ASP A 80 -2.59 21.17 12.90
C ASP A 80 -2.37 21.75 14.30
N ALA A 81 -2.96 22.92 14.52
CA ALA A 81 -3.23 23.47 15.85
C ALA A 81 -4.41 24.45 15.77
N SER A 82 -5.63 23.93 15.69
CA SER A 82 -6.86 24.46 16.32
C SER A 82 -8.05 23.54 16.05
#